data_AF-A0A924L5F6-F1
#
_entry.id   AF-A0A924L5F6-F1
#
_cell.length_a   1.000
_cell.length_b   1.000
_cell.length_c   1.000
_cell.angle_alpha   90.00
_cell.angle_beta   90.00
_cell.angle_gamma   90.00
#
_symmetry.space_group_name_H-M   'P 1'
#
loop_
_entity.id
_entity.type
_entity.pdbx_description
1 polymer ?
#
loop_
_entity_poly.entity_id
_entity_poly.type
_entity_poly.pdbx_seq_one_letter_code
_entity_poly.pdbx_strand_id
1 'polypeptide(L)'
;MKIKIILATLMLFGITTTAQPPQEPHKPPTVEERLKKTNTILQKEMQLNTTQQTAVKKIFTNFFNTADKLHGNEPPSTATINPTIKAKMDNLIKERDEEVKKILTQEQYKKYETAAKKLHPPKPTGQNEPPPPPPLQ
;
A
#
# COMPACT_ATOMS: atom_id res chain seq x y z
N MET A 1 34.14 -60.70 -1.46
CA MET A 1 34.84 -59.65 -2.21
C MET A 1 33.92 -58.45 -2.37
N LYS A 2 34.46 -57.25 -2.12
CA LYS A 2 33.77 -55.96 -2.14
C LYS A 2 33.82 -55.40 -3.56
N ILE A 3 32.68 -55.19 -4.22
CA ILE A 3 32.60 -54.37 -5.45
C ILE A 3 31.38 -53.45 -5.35
N LYS A 4 31.70 -52.16 -5.49
CA LYS A 4 30.81 -51.00 -5.47
C LYS A 4 30.20 -50.85 -6.87
N ILE A 5 28.89 -50.73 -6.99
CA ILE A 5 28.26 -50.10 -8.16
C ILE A 5 27.27 -49.06 -7.65
N ILE A 6 27.68 -47.81 -7.88
CA ILE A 6 26.98 -46.57 -7.57
C ILE A 6 25.82 -46.48 -8.57
N LEU A 7 24.58 -46.60 -8.07
CA LEU A 7 23.39 -46.44 -8.89
C LEU A 7 23.02 -44.95 -8.91
N ALA A 8 23.21 -44.33 -10.08
CA ALA A 8 22.92 -42.95 -10.37
C ALA A 8 21.42 -42.64 -10.17
N THR A 9 21.09 -41.98 -9.07
CA THR A 9 19.78 -41.34 -8.88
C THR A 9 19.82 -39.98 -9.57
N LEU A 10 19.40 -39.96 -10.82
CA LEU A 10 19.19 -38.74 -11.60
C LEU A 10 17.96 -38.01 -11.03
N MET A 11 18.19 -37.12 -10.07
CA MET A 11 17.21 -36.14 -9.60
C MET A 11 16.91 -35.16 -10.73
N LEU A 12 15.89 -35.44 -11.56
CA LEU A 12 15.17 -34.38 -12.27
C LEU A 12 14.23 -33.70 -11.28
N PHE A 13 14.75 -32.71 -10.54
CA PHE A 13 13.89 -31.68 -9.99
C PHE A 13 13.45 -30.80 -11.15
N GLY A 14 12.28 -31.14 -11.71
CA GLY A 14 11.57 -30.26 -12.62
C GLY A 14 11.34 -28.93 -11.92
N ILE A 15 12.05 -27.90 -12.39
CA ILE A 15 11.81 -26.51 -12.01
C ILE A 15 10.42 -26.20 -12.57
N THR A 16 9.39 -26.29 -11.74
CA THR A 16 8.08 -25.74 -12.07
C THR A 16 8.22 -24.23 -11.95
N THR A 17 8.72 -23.60 -13.02
CA THR A 17 8.62 -22.17 -13.23
C THR A 17 7.13 -21.86 -13.31
N THR A 18 6.53 -21.43 -12.21
CA THR A 18 5.18 -20.88 -12.24
C THR A 18 5.26 -19.57 -13.01
N ALA A 19 5.11 -19.65 -14.33
CA ALA A 19 4.82 -18.50 -15.15
C ALA A 19 3.54 -17.88 -14.59
N GLN A 20 3.67 -16.73 -13.90
CA GLN A 20 2.50 -15.98 -13.46
C GLN A 20 1.70 -15.65 -14.73
N PRO A 21 0.42 -16.06 -14.84
CA PRO A 21 -0.39 -15.68 -15.99
C PRO A 21 -0.37 -14.15 -16.11
N PRO A 22 -0.41 -13.59 -17.34
CA PRO A 22 -0.43 -12.16 -17.55
C PRO A 22 -1.51 -11.54 -16.67
N GLN A 23 -1.11 -10.80 -15.64
CA GLN A 23 -2.05 -10.09 -14.79
C GLN A 23 -2.75 -9.08 -15.70
N GLU A 24 -4.06 -9.26 -15.89
CA GLU A 24 -4.89 -8.25 -16.53
C GLU A 24 -4.60 -6.90 -15.85
N PRO A 25 -4.55 -5.79 -16.60
CA PRO A 25 -4.26 -4.48 -16.02
C PRO A 25 -5.25 -4.21 -14.87
N HIS A 26 -4.78 -4.33 -13.63
CA HIS A 26 -5.61 -4.10 -12.47
C HIS A 26 -6.06 -2.64 -12.49
N LYS A 27 -7.35 -2.41 -12.74
CA LYS A 27 -7.92 -1.07 -12.65
C LYS A 27 -7.68 -0.52 -11.24
N PRO A 28 -7.29 0.76 -11.10
CA PRO A 28 -7.21 1.39 -9.79
C PRO A 28 -8.54 1.23 -9.04
N PRO A 29 -8.52 0.96 -7.72
CA PRO A 29 -9.74 0.82 -6.95
C PRO A 29 -10.51 2.15 -6.93
N THR A 30 -11.83 2.06 -7.05
CA THR A 30 -12.73 3.20 -6.99
C THR A 30 -12.69 3.89 -5.61
N VAL A 31 -13.19 5.13 -5.52
CA VAL A 31 -13.32 5.84 -4.22
C VAL A 31 -14.15 5.02 -3.24
N GLU A 32 -15.24 4.41 -3.70
CA GLU A 32 -16.12 3.61 -2.85
C GLU A 32 -15.44 2.35 -2.30
N GLU A 33 -14.67 1.64 -3.14
CA GLU A 33 -13.90 0.47 -2.71
C GLU A 33 -12.82 0.86 -1.69
N ARG A 34 -12.10 1.96 -1.95
CA ARG A 34 -11.11 2.52 -1.02
C ARG A 34 -11.74 2.92 0.32
N LEU A 35 -12.91 3.56 0.28
CA LEU A 35 -13.67 3.96 1.46
C LEU A 35 -14.17 2.74 2.25
N LYS A 36 -14.70 1.71 1.57
CA LYS A 36 -15.14 0.46 2.21
C LYS A 36 -13.98 -0.23 2.92
N LYS A 37 -12.83 -0.40 2.23
CA LYS A 37 -11.62 -0.98 2.82
C LYS A 37 -11.15 -0.20 4.05
N THR A 38 -11.13 1.12 3.94
CA THR A 38 -10.74 2.02 5.04
C THR A 38 -11.65 1.84 6.24
N ASN A 39 -12.96 1.91 6.03
CA ASN A 39 -13.94 1.74 7.10
C ASN A 39 -13.82 0.37 7.78
N THR A 40 -13.64 -0.71 7.01
CA THR A 40 -13.44 -2.05 7.58
C THR A 40 -12.20 -2.13 8.46
N ILE A 41 -11.07 -1.55 8.02
CA ILE A 41 -9.84 -1.54 8.82
C ILE A 41 -10.02 -0.69 10.08
N LEU A 42 -10.55 0.52 9.96
CA LEU A 42 -10.71 1.44 11.09
C LEU A 42 -11.73 0.92 12.12
N GLN A 43 -12.82 0.30 11.68
CA GLN A 43 -13.78 -0.35 12.57
C GLN A 43 -13.14 -1.52 13.33
N LYS A 44 -12.38 -2.37 12.63
CA LYS A 44 -11.71 -3.54 13.24
C LYS A 44 -10.68 -3.13 14.29
N GLU A 45 -9.91 -2.07 14.03
CA GLU A 45 -8.77 -1.68 14.87
C GLU A 45 -9.19 -0.82 16.07
N MET A 46 -10.24 0.02 15.94
CA MET A 46 -10.47 1.13 16.89
C MET A 46 -11.85 1.17 17.54
N GLN A 47 -12.76 0.23 17.18
CA GLN A 47 -14.12 0.15 17.73
C GLN A 47 -14.81 1.53 17.81
N LEU A 48 -14.81 2.26 16.69
CA LEU A 48 -15.38 3.59 16.60
C LEU A 48 -16.88 3.59 16.94
N ASN A 49 -17.36 4.60 17.66
CA ASN A 49 -18.82 4.79 17.83
C ASN A 49 -19.46 5.34 16.54
N THR A 50 -20.80 5.30 16.43
CA THR A 50 -21.54 5.69 15.21
C THR A 50 -21.23 7.13 14.75
N THR A 51 -21.08 8.06 15.69
CA THR A 51 -20.73 9.46 15.39
C THR A 51 -19.32 9.56 14.80
N GLN A 52 -18.34 8.90 15.42
CA GLN A 52 -16.96 8.85 14.95
C GLN A 52 -16.86 8.16 13.59
N GLN A 53 -17.58 7.06 13.37
CA GLN A 53 -17.63 6.38 12.08
C GLN A 53 -18.14 7.29 10.96
N THR A 54 -19.20 8.06 11.24
CA THR A 54 -19.78 9.00 10.27
C THR A 54 -18.81 10.14 9.94
N ALA A 55 -18.15 10.69 10.97
CA ALA A 55 -17.15 11.74 10.80
C ALA A 55 -15.91 11.24 10.02
N VAL A 56 -15.36 10.08 10.39
CA VAL A 56 -14.25 9.43 9.68
C VAL A 56 -14.63 9.17 8.21
N LYS A 57 -15.82 8.61 7.94
CA LYS A 57 -16.28 8.37 6.57
C LYS A 57 -16.30 9.67 5.76
N LYS A 58 -16.83 10.76 6.31
CA LYS A 58 -16.85 12.07 5.64
C LYS A 58 -15.45 12.60 5.35
N ILE A 59 -14.54 12.52 6.31
CA ILE A 59 -13.14 12.94 6.16
C ILE A 59 -12.46 12.15 5.04
N PHE A 60 -12.59 10.82 5.04
CA PHE A 60 -11.97 9.98 4.02
C PHE A 60 -12.62 10.11 2.64
N THR A 61 -13.94 10.33 2.54
CA THR A 61 -14.59 10.65 1.27
C THR A 61 -14.01 11.93 0.66
N ASN A 62 -13.86 13.00 1.45
CA ASN A 62 -13.25 14.24 0.99
C ASN A 62 -11.79 14.03 0.58
N PHE A 63 -11.02 13.28 1.37
CA PHE A 63 -9.65 12.91 1.04
C PHE A 63 -9.54 12.22 -0.33
N PHE A 64 -10.31 11.15 -0.56
CA PHE A 64 -10.24 10.40 -1.82
C PHE A 64 -10.71 11.23 -3.02
N ASN A 65 -11.77 12.02 -2.88
CA ASN A 65 -12.24 12.89 -3.96
C ASN A 65 -11.19 13.95 -4.34
N THR A 66 -10.51 14.53 -3.36
CA THR A 66 -9.44 15.52 -3.61
C THR A 66 -8.19 14.85 -4.16
N ALA A 67 -7.83 13.67 -3.65
CA ALA A 67 -6.73 12.86 -4.16
C ALA A 67 -6.91 12.52 -5.64
N ASP A 68 -8.11 12.08 -6.04
CA ASP A 68 -8.41 11.75 -7.44
C ASP A 68 -8.33 13.00 -8.34
N LYS A 69 -8.77 14.17 -7.85
CA LYS A 69 -8.60 15.44 -8.57
C LYS A 69 -7.14 15.85 -8.72
N LEU A 70 -6.28 15.56 -7.74
CA LEU A 70 -4.85 15.90 -7.78
C LEU A 70 -4.09 15.06 -8.81
N HIS A 71 -4.49 13.80 -9.00
CA HIS A 71 -3.89 12.92 -9.99
C HIS A 71 -4.46 13.11 -11.41
N GLY A 72 -5.59 13.81 -11.54
CA GLY A 72 -6.34 13.86 -12.79
C GLY A 72 -6.85 12.48 -13.18
N ASN A 73 -7.56 12.37 -14.31
CA ASN A 73 -7.92 11.07 -14.88
C ASN A 73 -6.69 10.31 -15.44
N GLU A 74 -5.47 10.73 -15.11
CA GLU A 74 -4.27 10.07 -15.59
C GLU A 74 -4.12 8.73 -14.86
N PRO A 75 -4.00 7.62 -15.58
CA PRO A 75 -3.62 6.37 -14.96
C PRO A 75 -2.26 6.57 -14.26
N PRO A 76 -1.96 5.84 -13.18
CA PRO A 76 -0.66 5.90 -12.53
C PRO A 76 0.42 5.47 -13.54
N SER A 77 0.95 6.45 -14.28
CA SER A 77 1.95 6.26 -15.32
C SER A 77 3.30 6.02 -14.63
N THR A 78 4.01 5.01 -15.10
CA THR A 78 5.15 4.37 -14.43
C THR A 78 6.44 5.18 -14.42
N ALA A 79 6.46 6.47 -14.77
CA ALA A 79 7.74 7.12 -15.07
C ALA A 79 8.21 8.21 -14.09
N THR A 80 7.36 9.05 -13.49
CA THR A 80 7.87 10.06 -12.55
C THR A 80 6.77 10.58 -11.64
N ILE A 81 6.91 10.37 -10.33
CA ILE A 81 6.06 11.06 -9.35
C ILE A 81 6.39 12.56 -9.45
N ASN A 82 5.45 13.35 -9.99
CA ASN A 82 5.60 14.80 -10.00
C ASN A 82 5.78 15.29 -8.54
N PRO A 83 6.92 15.93 -8.19
CA PRO A 83 7.21 16.32 -6.81
C PRO A 83 6.17 17.29 -6.25
N THR A 84 5.53 18.08 -7.11
CA THR A 84 4.43 18.98 -6.73
C THR A 84 3.18 18.20 -6.33
N ILE A 85 2.82 17.16 -7.09
CA ILE A 85 1.67 16.30 -6.75
C ILE A 85 1.95 15.53 -5.47
N LYS A 86 3.18 15.03 -5.30
CA LYS A 86 3.61 14.39 -4.06
C LYS A 86 3.46 15.31 -2.85
N ALA A 87 3.98 16.54 -2.93
CA ALA A 87 3.88 17.50 -1.84
C ALA A 87 2.41 17.85 -1.49
N LYS A 88 1.56 18.02 -2.51
CA LYS A 88 0.12 18.24 -2.31
C LYS A 88 -0.56 17.03 -1.66
N MET A 89 -0.20 15.81 -2.07
CA MET A 89 -0.70 14.59 -1.45
C MET A 89 -0.25 14.45 0.01
N ASP A 90 1.03 14.72 0.29
CA ASP A 90 1.57 14.68 1.66
C ASP A 90 0.85 15.68 2.57
N ASN A 91 0.54 16.89 2.08
CA ASN A 91 -0.26 17.87 2.82
C ASN A 91 -1.69 17.39 3.04
N LEU A 92 -2.34 16.83 2.00
CA LEU A 92 -3.69 16.29 2.10
C LEU A 92 -3.80 15.14 3.11
N ILE A 93 -2.75 14.30 3.21
CA ILE A 93 -2.64 13.25 4.22
C ILE A 93 -2.54 13.86 5.63
N LYS A 94 -1.72 14.89 5.83
CA LYS A 94 -1.59 15.57 7.13
C LYS A 94 -2.90 16.21 7.57
N GLU A 95 -3.56 16.94 6.68
CA GLU A 95 -4.86 17.55 6.94
C GLU A 95 -5.90 16.51 7.36
N ARG A 96 -5.98 15.39 6.63
CA ARG A 96 -6.83 14.26 6.98
C ARG A 96 -6.51 13.73 8.39
N ASP A 97 -5.25 13.51 8.70
CA ASP A 97 -4.82 12.94 9.98
C ASP A 97 -5.10 13.89 11.15
N GLU A 98 -4.98 15.21 10.95
CA GLU A 98 -5.35 16.23 11.91
C GLU A 98 -6.86 16.28 12.16
N GLU A 99 -7.68 16.20 11.10
CA GLU A 99 -9.14 16.13 11.22
C GLU A 99 -9.58 14.85 11.94
N VAL A 100 -8.94 13.72 11.64
CA VAL A 100 -9.20 12.46 12.36
C VAL A 100 -8.78 12.58 13.84
N LYS A 101 -7.66 13.22 14.15
CA LYS A 101 -7.21 13.44 15.53
C LYS A 101 -8.21 14.24 16.36
N LYS A 102 -8.94 15.18 15.77
CA LYS A 102 -9.96 16.00 16.46
C LYS A 102 -11.18 15.19 16.91
N ILE A 103 -11.48 14.07 16.24
CA ILE A 103 -12.68 13.25 16.51
C ILE A 103 -12.37 11.96 17.28
N LEU A 104 -11.11 11.54 17.31
CA LEU A 104 -10.66 10.34 18.02
C LEU A 104 -10.11 10.69 19.41
N THR A 105 -10.25 9.76 20.35
CA THR A 105 -9.51 9.87 21.62
C THR A 105 -8.02 9.62 21.39
N GLN A 106 -7.18 9.99 22.35
CA GLN A 106 -5.73 9.77 22.25
C GLN A 106 -5.36 8.29 22.06
N GLU A 107 -6.09 7.37 22.70
CA GLU A 107 -5.89 5.93 22.53
C GLU A 107 -6.31 5.43 21.15
N GLN A 108 -7.44 5.92 20.64
CA GLN A 108 -7.90 5.60 19.29
C GLN A 108 -6.94 6.17 18.24
N TYR A 109 -6.37 7.36 18.47
CA TYR A 109 -5.41 7.96 17.55
C TYR A 109 -4.11 7.15 17.43
N LYS A 110 -3.58 6.60 18.53
CA LYS A 110 -2.40 5.71 18.46
C LYS A 110 -2.66 4.47 17.59
N LYS A 111 -3.87 3.90 17.68
CA LYS A 111 -4.29 2.78 16.82
C LYS A 111 -4.48 3.24 15.38
N TYR A 112 -4.99 4.46 15.18
CA TYR A 112 -5.14 5.07 13.86
C TYR A 112 -3.80 5.20 13.15
N GLU A 113 -2.74 5.68 13.81
CA GLU A 113 -1.41 5.80 13.19
C GLU A 113 -0.88 4.45 12.67
N THR A 114 -1.17 3.37 13.40
CA THR A 114 -0.81 2.01 12.99
C THR A 114 -1.66 1.53 11.82
N ALA A 115 -2.97 1.82 11.83
CA ALA A 115 -3.89 1.48 10.74
C ALA A 115 -3.61 2.30 9.47
N ALA A 116 -3.27 3.58 9.60
CA ALA A 116 -2.96 4.50 8.50
C ALA A 116 -1.77 4.01 7.68
N LYS A 117 -0.74 3.45 8.32
CA LYS A 117 0.40 2.80 7.65
C LYS A 117 -0.03 1.61 6.78
N LYS A 118 -1.08 0.86 7.18
CA LYS A 118 -1.65 -0.25 6.40
C LYS A 118 -2.53 0.24 5.23
N LEU A 119 -3.03 1.47 5.31
CA LEU A 119 -3.86 2.10 4.29
C LEU A 119 -3.05 2.77 3.19
N HIS A 120 -1.82 3.20 3.50
CA HIS A 120 -0.90 3.70 2.49
C HIS A 120 -0.49 2.56 1.55
N PRO A 121 -0.45 2.79 0.23
CA PRO A 121 0.15 1.83 -0.68
C PRO A 121 1.60 1.58 -0.23
N PRO A 122 2.09 0.33 -0.28
CA PRO A 122 3.47 0.05 0.06
C PRO A 122 4.37 0.95 -0.79
N LYS A 123 5.33 1.63 -0.16
CA LYS A 123 6.39 2.31 -0.91
C LYS A 123 6.98 1.27 -1.85
N PRO A 124 7.16 1.57 -3.15
CA PRO A 124 7.86 0.66 -4.05
C PRO A 124 9.25 0.41 -3.47
N THR A 125 9.44 -0.73 -2.83
CA THR A 125 10.76 -1.20 -2.42
C THR A 125 11.43 -1.74 -3.66
N GLY A 126 12.39 -0.98 -4.20
CA GLY A 126 13.40 -1.50 -5.14
C GLY A 126 13.07 -1.38 -6.63
N GLN A 127 13.21 -0.18 -7.18
CA GLN A 127 13.82 0.08 -8.50
C GLN A 127 14.11 1.58 -8.53
N ASN A 128 15.38 1.98 -8.66
CA ASN A 128 15.95 3.35 -8.55
C ASN A 128 16.62 3.75 -7.22
N GLU A 129 17.12 2.82 -6.41
CA GLU A 129 18.29 3.19 -5.58
C GLU A 129 19.54 3.12 -6.48
N PRO A 130 20.38 4.17 -6.55
CA PRO A 130 21.64 4.09 -7.29
C PRO A 130 22.47 2.93 -6.72
N PRO A 131 23.17 2.16 -7.57
CA PRO A 131 23.95 1.01 -7.11
C PRO A 131 24.93 1.46 -6.02
N PRO A 132 25.17 0.63 -5.00
CA PRO A 132 26.15 0.97 -3.97
C PRO A 132 27.50 1.27 -4.63
N PRO A 133 28.23 2.30 -4.17
CA PRO A 133 29.52 2.64 -4.75
C PRO A 133 30.44 1.40 -4.70
N PRO A 134 31.24 1.16 -5.76
CA PRO A 134 32.14 0.02 -5.79
C PRO A 134 33.07 0.07 -4.55
N PRO A 135 33.39 -1.08 -3.95
CA PRO A 135 34.30 -1.11 -2.81
C PRO A 135 35.62 -0.47 -3.22
N LEU A 136 36.07 0.50 -2.42
CA LEU A 136 37.39 1.11 -2.56
C LEU A 136 38.42 -0.02 -2.51
N GLN A 137 39.10 -0.26 -3.64
CA GLN A 137 40.32 -1.06 -3.69
C GLN A 137 41.51 -0.21 -3.29
#